data_AF-A0A177UT93-F1
#
_entry.id   AF-A0A177UT93-F1
#
_cell.length_a   1.000
_cell.length_b   1.000
_cell.length_c   1.000
_cell.angle_alpha   90.00
_cell.angle_beta   90.00
_cell.angle_gamma   90.00
#
_symmetry.space_group_name_H-M   'P 1'
#
loop_
_entity.id
_entity.type
_entity.pdbx_description
1 polymer ?
#
loop_
_entity_poly.entity_id
_entity_poly.type
_entity_poly.pdbx_seq_one_letter_code
_entity_poly.pdbx_strand_id
1 'polypeptide(L)'
;MEEGRVLDMPTEELGASACRKYDIEAWMPGRGSWGEISSASHCTTFQSRRLNIRYRRSQGSQGKLEYAHTLNATAAAMPRLVVAILENFGLAEGEEGRGVKLRSPDVLRPYWIQGDGEVEWVAVGEGSAGQMKRIDPVGRERGMHF
;
A
#
# COMPACT_ATOMS: atom_id res chain seq x y z
N MET A 1 -0.10 -17.47 1.02
CA MET A 1 0.93 -16.62 1.67
C MET A 1 0.25 -15.34 2.07
N GLU A 2 0.63 -14.72 3.17
CA GLU A 2 0.08 -13.42 3.58
C GLU A 2 0.70 -12.34 2.67
N GLU A 3 -0.13 -11.62 1.91
CA GLU A 3 0.33 -10.60 0.93
C GLU A 3 0.50 -9.21 1.57
N GLY A 4 -0.07 -9.02 2.76
CA GLY A 4 -0.03 -7.79 3.54
C GLY A 4 -0.10 -8.08 5.03
N ARG A 5 0.43 -7.18 5.86
CA ARG A 5 0.31 -7.24 7.32
C ARG A 5 0.07 -5.86 7.93
N VAL A 6 -0.55 -5.84 9.11
CA VAL A 6 -0.76 -4.63 9.92
C VAL A 6 0.12 -4.70 11.15
N LEU A 7 0.86 -3.64 11.41
CA LEU A 7 1.76 -3.51 12.56
C LEU A 7 1.21 -2.43 13.51
N ASP A 8 1.09 -2.76 14.80
CA ASP A 8 0.92 -1.77 15.86
C ASP A 8 2.31 -1.36 16.33
N MET A 9 2.66 -0.09 16.12
CA MET A 9 4.04 0.34 16.19
C MET A 9 4.47 0.59 17.64
N PRO A 10 5.69 0.16 18.02
CA PRO A 10 6.20 0.36 19.37
C PRO A 10 6.36 1.85 19.66
N THR A 11 6.34 2.20 20.94
CA THR A 11 6.40 3.59 21.42
C THR A 11 7.62 4.37 20.92
N GLU A 12 8.72 3.67 20.65
CA GLU A 12 10.00 4.16 20.18
C GLU A 12 9.97 4.58 18.71
N GLU A 13 9.05 4.03 17.92
CA GLU A 13 8.84 4.32 16.50
C GLU A 13 7.72 5.34 16.26
N LEU A 14 7.18 5.94 17.34
CA LEU A 14 6.18 7.00 17.25
C LEU A 14 6.87 8.36 17.05
N GLY A 15 6.46 9.07 16.00
CA GLY A 15 6.82 10.47 15.86
C GLY A 15 6.23 11.31 16.98
N ALA A 16 6.86 12.43 17.35
CA ALA A 16 6.48 13.27 18.50
C ALA A 16 5.00 13.69 18.56
N SER A 17 4.31 13.69 17.41
CA SER A 17 2.90 14.04 17.33
C SER A 17 1.91 12.89 17.52
N ALA A 18 2.36 11.63 17.40
CA ALA A 18 1.49 10.46 17.40
C ALA A 18 1.40 9.82 18.80
N CYS A 19 0.19 9.53 19.27
CA CYS A 19 -0.03 8.74 20.48
C CYS A 19 -0.16 7.24 20.18
N ARG A 20 -0.51 6.88 18.94
CA ARG A 20 -0.56 5.52 18.43
C ARG A 20 -0.42 5.57 16.90
N LYS A 21 0.28 4.59 16.33
CA LYS A 21 0.55 4.49 14.90
C LYS A 21 0.36 3.05 14.44
N TYR A 22 -0.32 2.87 13.31
CA TYR A 22 -0.41 1.59 12.62
C TYR A 22 0.20 1.69 11.24
N ASP A 23 1.11 0.78 10.94
CA ASP A 23 1.72 0.68 9.61
C ASP A 23 1.16 -0.54 8.88
N ILE A 24 0.86 -0.38 7.59
CA ILE A 24 0.46 -1.47 6.71
C ILE A 24 1.64 -1.73 5.79
N GLU A 25 2.08 -2.98 5.75
CA GLU A 25 3.17 -3.41 4.90
C GLU A 25 2.68 -4.44 3.88
N ALA A 26 3.20 -4.33 2.66
CA ALA A 26 3.02 -5.32 1.60
C ALA A 26 4.29 -6.15 1.44
N TRP A 27 4.12 -7.43 1.13
CA TRP A 27 5.24 -8.29 0.78
C TRP A 27 5.79 -7.90 -0.60
N MET A 28 7.12 -7.73 -0.71
CA MET A 28 7.80 -7.38 -1.96
C MET A 28 8.76 -8.51 -2.36
N PRO A 29 8.32 -9.51 -3.15
CA PRO A 29 9.12 -10.67 -3.55
C PRO A 29 10.48 -10.34 -4.15
N GLY A 30 10.57 -9.30 -4.98
CA GLY A 30 11.82 -8.86 -5.62
C GLY A 30 12.84 -8.33 -4.63
N ARG A 31 12.38 -7.83 -3.48
CA ARG A 31 13.23 -7.41 -2.35
C ARG A 31 13.47 -8.51 -1.33
N GLY A 32 12.60 -9.52 -1.30
CA GLY A 32 12.59 -10.55 -0.25
C GLY A 32 12.27 -10.00 1.14
N SER A 33 11.55 -8.88 1.21
CA SER A 33 11.21 -8.20 2.47
C SER A 33 9.86 -7.50 2.41
N TRP A 34 9.35 -7.11 3.58
CA TRP A 34 8.15 -6.29 3.71
C TRP A 34 8.48 -4.82 3.45
N GLY A 35 7.58 -4.11 2.77
CA GLY A 35 7.65 -2.67 2.59
C GLY A 35 6.37 -1.98 3.04
N GLU A 36 6.50 -0.95 3.88
CA GLU A 36 5.39 -0.10 4.28
C GLU A 36 4.69 0.49 3.03
N ILE A 37 3.37 0.50 3.00
CA ILE A 37 2.57 1.12 1.93
C ILE A 37 1.54 2.13 2.46
N SER A 38 1.30 2.12 3.78
CA SER A 38 0.48 3.09 4.49
C SER A 38 0.94 3.21 5.94
N SER A 39 0.82 4.41 6.50
CA SER A 39 0.97 4.66 7.93
C SER A 39 -0.20 5.52 8.40
N ALA A 40 -0.82 5.14 9.52
CA ALA A 40 -1.96 5.83 10.12
C ALA A 40 -1.64 6.23 11.56
N SER A 41 -1.70 7.53 11.86
CA SER A 41 -1.35 8.08 13.17
C SER A 41 -2.54 8.79 13.81
N HIS A 42 -2.80 8.46 15.07
CA HIS A 42 -3.68 9.26 15.94
C HIS A 42 -2.83 10.28 16.69
N CYS A 43 -3.06 11.57 16.45
CA CYS A 43 -2.26 12.65 17.02
C CYS A 43 -2.93 13.38 18.19
N THR A 44 -4.11 12.92 18.62
CA THR A 44 -4.95 13.60 19.63
C THR A 44 -5.04 15.10 19.34
N THR A 45 -4.76 15.95 20.33
CA THR A 45 -4.78 17.40 20.21
C THR A 45 -3.42 18.02 19.85
N PHE A 46 -2.39 17.22 19.55
CA PHE A 46 -1.03 17.72 19.33
C PHE A 46 -0.99 18.73 18.16
N GLN A 47 -1.52 18.32 17.00
CA GLN A 47 -1.52 19.17 15.80
C GLN A 47 -2.50 20.34 15.93
N SER A 48 -3.70 20.07 16.46
CA SER A 48 -4.74 21.09 16.62
C SER A 48 -4.35 22.21 17.57
N ARG A 49 -3.53 21.95 18.60
CA ARG A 49 -3.01 22.99 19.51
C ARG A 49 -2.11 23.97 18.77
N ARG A 50 -1.22 23.47 17.91
CA ARG A 50 -0.31 24.30 17.11
C ARG A 50 -1.03 25.07 16.00
N LEU A 51 -2.09 24.49 15.44
CA LEU A 51 -2.92 25.12 14.40
C LEU A 51 -4.12 25.92 14.96
N ASN A 52 -4.27 25.97 16.29
CA ASN A 52 -5.40 26.57 16.99
C ASN A 52 -6.79 26.10 16.52
N ILE A 53 -6.90 24.82 16.12
CA ILE A 53 -8.15 24.21 15.67
C ILE A 53 -8.98 23.82 16.90
N ARG A 54 -10.11 24.51 17.07
CA ARG A 54 -10.98 24.35 18.23
C ARG A 54 -12.41 24.11 17.80
N TYR A 55 -13.14 23.35 18.62
CA TYR A 55 -14.55 23.06 18.41
C TYR A 55 -15.35 23.28 19.69
N ARG A 56 -16.67 23.36 19.54
CA ARG A 56 -17.62 23.44 20.64
C ARG A 56 -18.36 22.10 20.71
N ARG A 57 -18.35 21.47 21.88
CA ARG A 57 -18.94 20.13 22.09
C ARG A 57 -20.44 20.06 21.81
N SER A 58 -21.16 21.15 22.04
CA SER A 58 -22.60 21.26 21.76
C SER A 58 -22.93 22.63 21.18
N GLN A 59 -23.84 22.68 20.21
CA GLN A 59 -24.27 23.92 19.60
C GLN A 59 -24.92 24.82 20.66
N GLY A 60 -24.46 26.08 20.75
CA GLY A 60 -24.99 27.04 21.72
C GLY A 60 -24.46 26.93 23.16
N SER A 61 -23.60 25.97 23.49
CA SER A 61 -23.00 25.93 24.82
C SER A 61 -22.09 27.15 25.03
N GLN A 62 -22.16 27.86 26.15
CA GLN A 62 -21.24 28.97 26.46
C GLN A 62 -19.89 28.50 27.04
N GLY A 63 -19.61 27.19 26.97
CA GLY A 63 -18.41 26.57 27.53
C GLY A 63 -17.11 26.93 26.82
N LYS A 64 -16.00 26.57 27.47
CA LYS A 64 -14.64 26.68 26.94
C LYS A 64 -14.52 25.86 25.65
N LEU A 65 -13.89 26.44 24.64
CA LEU A 65 -13.57 25.73 23.40
C LEU A 65 -12.55 24.61 23.66
N GLU A 66 -12.78 23.46 23.05
CA GLU A 66 -11.89 22.29 23.13
C GLU A 66 -11.06 22.16 21.85
N TYR A 67 -9.89 21.56 21.95
CA TYR A 67 -9.04 21.28 20.78
C TYR A 67 -9.51 20.01 20.07
N ALA A 68 -9.58 20.06 18.74
CA ALA A 68 -10.01 18.91 17.94
C ALA A 68 -8.99 17.76 18.00
N HIS A 69 -9.45 16.52 18.04
CA HIS A 69 -8.58 15.39 17.79
C HIS A 69 -8.24 15.29 16.30
N THR A 70 -7.01 14.89 16.00
CA THR A 70 -6.49 14.81 14.64
C THR A 70 -5.97 13.41 14.35
N LEU A 71 -6.24 12.93 13.14
CA LEU A 71 -5.70 11.69 12.60
C LEU A 71 -5.18 11.98 11.20
N ASN A 72 -4.16 11.25 10.78
CA ASN A 72 -3.65 11.27 9.42
C ASN A 72 -3.32 9.84 8.99
N ALA A 73 -3.53 9.54 7.71
CA ALA A 73 -3.22 8.24 7.14
C ALA A 73 -2.78 8.38 5.69
N THR A 74 -1.78 7.61 5.29
CA THR A 74 -1.37 7.50 3.88
C THR A 74 -2.35 6.60 3.15
N ALA A 75 -3.21 7.17 2.30
CA ALA A 75 -4.15 6.36 1.52
C ALA A 75 -3.45 5.43 0.51
N ALA A 76 -2.41 5.94 -0.17
CA ALA A 76 -1.66 5.16 -1.14
C ALA A 76 -0.23 5.74 -1.36
N ALA A 77 0.79 5.03 -0.87
CA ALA A 77 2.19 5.40 -1.13
C ALA A 77 2.60 4.99 -2.56
N MET A 78 2.30 5.84 -3.54
CA MET A 78 2.34 5.48 -4.97
C MET A 78 3.58 4.74 -5.45
N PRO A 79 4.83 5.17 -5.17
CA PRO A 79 6.00 4.43 -5.65
C PRO A 79 6.06 3.00 -5.10
N ARG A 80 5.75 2.82 -3.81
CA ARG A 80 5.81 1.52 -3.13
C ARG A 80 4.63 0.63 -3.52
N LEU A 81 3.45 1.22 -3.73
CA LEU A 81 2.26 0.49 -4.17
C LEU A 81 2.43 -0.03 -5.60
N VAL A 82 2.99 0.78 -6.52
CA VAL A 82 3.28 0.32 -7.89
C VAL A 82 4.25 -0.87 -7.88
N VAL A 83 5.34 -0.79 -7.11
CA VAL A 83 6.28 -1.92 -6.97
C VAL A 83 5.59 -3.16 -6.41
N ALA A 84 4.78 -3.02 -5.35
CA ALA A 84 4.05 -4.14 -4.78
C ALA A 84 3.08 -4.78 -5.78
N ILE A 85 2.38 -3.98 -6.60
CA ILE A 85 1.49 -4.49 -7.65
C ILE A 85 2.31 -5.23 -8.71
N LEU A 86 3.38 -4.62 -9.23
CA LEU A 86 4.22 -5.23 -10.27
C LEU A 86 4.85 -6.56 -9.82
N GLU A 87 5.34 -6.63 -8.58
CA GLU A 87 6.02 -7.83 -8.07
C GLU A 87 5.05 -8.96 -7.71
N ASN A 88 3.82 -8.64 -7.24
CA ASN A 88 2.85 -9.66 -6.83
C ASN A 88 1.90 -10.09 -7.97
N PHE A 89 1.55 -9.19 -8.90
CA PHE A 89 0.69 -9.51 -10.05
C PHE A 89 1.51 -9.92 -11.29
N GLY A 90 2.78 -9.53 -11.36
CA GLY A 90 3.74 -9.98 -12.36
C GLY A 90 3.68 -9.24 -13.71
N LEU A 91 4.65 -9.57 -14.56
CA LEU A 91 4.68 -9.22 -15.97
C LEU A 91 4.65 -10.52 -16.77
N ALA A 92 3.80 -10.60 -17.79
CA ALA A 92 3.84 -11.71 -18.75
C ALA A 92 4.68 -11.28 -19.96
N GLU A 93 5.55 -12.18 -20.44
CA GLU A 93 6.22 -12.00 -21.73
C GLU A 93 5.14 -11.89 -22.80
N GLY A 94 5.21 -10.81 -23.59
CA GLY A 94 4.41 -10.69 -24.78
C GLY A 94 4.83 -11.72 -25.83
N GLU A 95 4.05 -11.84 -26.90
CA GLU A 95 4.49 -12.59 -28.07
C GLU A 95 5.74 -11.92 -28.68
N GLU A 96 6.58 -12.68 -29.38
CA GLU A 96 7.82 -12.19 -29.98
C GLU A 96 7.57 -10.90 -30.80
N GLY A 97 8.15 -9.78 -30.35
CA GLY A 97 7.97 -8.45 -30.95
C GLY A 97 6.77 -7.63 -30.44
N ARG A 98 6.00 -8.11 -29.46
CA ARG A 98 4.80 -7.44 -28.89
C ARG A 98 4.92 -7.20 -27.39
N GLY A 99 5.71 -6.21 -26.99
CA GLY A 99 5.62 -5.55 -25.68
C GLY A 99 5.76 -6.44 -24.42
N VAL A 100 5.52 -5.84 -23.26
CA VAL A 100 5.44 -6.51 -21.96
C VAL A 100 4.00 -6.39 -21.48
N LYS A 101 3.35 -7.51 -21.17
CA LYS A 101 1.98 -7.47 -20.65
C LYS A 101 2.02 -7.28 -19.14
N LEU A 102 1.32 -6.26 -18.66
CA LEU A 102 1.11 -6.04 -17.23
C LEU A 102 -0.12 -6.80 -16.77
N ARG A 103 0.01 -7.55 -15.67
CA ARG A 103 -1.12 -8.08 -14.93
C ARG A 103 -1.58 -7.07 -13.88
N SER A 104 -2.83 -6.61 -13.97
CA SER A 104 -3.36 -5.54 -13.11
C SER A 104 -4.64 -5.97 -12.38
N PRO A 105 -4.84 -5.57 -11.10
CA PRO A 105 -6.08 -5.79 -10.37
C PRO A 105 -7.31 -5.22 -11.08
N ASP A 106 -8.42 -5.97 -11.07
CA ASP A 106 -9.70 -5.54 -11.67
C ASP A 106 -10.17 -4.14 -11.22
N VAL A 107 -9.93 -3.79 -9.96
CA VAL A 107 -10.33 -2.50 -9.37
C VAL A 107 -9.62 -1.31 -10.00
N LEU A 108 -8.48 -1.52 -10.66
CA LEU A 108 -7.73 -0.46 -11.35
C LEU A 108 -8.17 -0.30 -12.82
N ARG A 109 -8.92 -1.26 -13.37
CA ARG A 109 -9.35 -1.26 -14.77
C ARG A 109 -10.08 -0.01 -15.23
N PRO A 110 -11.03 0.56 -14.47
CA PRO A 110 -11.75 1.76 -14.88
C PRO A 110 -10.85 3.00 -15.03
N TYR A 111 -9.63 2.97 -14.49
CA TYR A 111 -8.70 4.10 -14.45
C TYR A 111 -7.56 3.98 -15.48
N TRP A 112 -7.53 2.91 -16.29
CA TRP A 112 -6.50 2.72 -17.30
C TRP A 112 -6.77 3.54 -18.56
N ILE A 113 -5.81 4.40 -18.94
CA ILE A 113 -6.02 5.44 -19.96
C ILE A 113 -5.60 4.97 -21.37
N GLN A 114 -4.79 3.91 -21.49
CA GLN A 114 -4.11 3.55 -22.74
C GLN A 114 -4.82 2.45 -23.58
N GLY A 115 -6.02 2.01 -23.15
CA GLY A 115 -6.76 0.91 -23.79
C GLY A 115 -6.25 -0.50 -23.41
N ASP A 116 -7.03 -1.52 -23.73
CA ASP A 116 -6.84 -2.91 -23.27
C ASP A 116 -5.78 -3.71 -24.08
N GLY A 117 -5.14 -3.11 -25.10
CA GLY A 117 -4.28 -3.85 -26.05
C GLY A 117 -2.97 -4.41 -25.47
N GLU A 118 -2.45 -3.81 -24.40
CA GLU A 118 -1.12 -4.11 -23.82
C GLU A 118 -1.20 -4.60 -22.36
N VAL A 119 -2.40 -4.79 -21.80
CA VAL A 119 -2.61 -5.16 -20.39
C VAL A 119 -3.49 -6.39 -20.28
N GLU A 120 -3.05 -7.38 -19.48
CA GLU A 120 -3.86 -8.53 -19.10
C GLU A 120 -4.53 -8.25 -17.75
N TRP A 121 -5.85 -8.31 -17.69
CA TRP A 121 -6.59 -8.14 -16.44
C TRP A 121 -6.58 -9.45 -15.65
N VAL A 122 -6.24 -9.39 -14.35
CA VAL A 122 -6.24 -10.57 -13.48
C VAL A 122 -7.40 -10.48 -12.51
N ALA A 123 -8.23 -11.52 -12.50
CA ALA A 123 -9.33 -11.65 -11.57
C ALA A 123 -8.83 -11.69 -10.12
N VAL A 124 -9.51 -10.97 -9.23
CA VAL A 124 -9.23 -11.04 -7.79
C VAL A 124 -9.41 -12.47 -7.28
N GLY A 125 -8.31 -13.15 -6.92
CA GLY A 125 -8.30 -14.52 -6.38
C GLY A 125 -7.68 -15.60 -7.27
N GLU A 126 -7.36 -15.31 -8.54
CA GLU A 126 -6.74 -16.28 -9.46
C GLU A 126 -5.19 -16.29 -9.42
N GLY A 127 -4.59 -15.48 -8.57
CA GLY A 127 -3.15 -15.48 -8.29
C GLY A 127 -2.70 -16.69 -7.45
N SER A 128 -3.01 -17.92 -7.88
CA SER A 128 -2.39 -19.09 -7.27
C SER A 128 -0.90 -19.10 -7.67
N ALA A 129 -0.03 -19.20 -6.67
CA ALA A 129 1.43 -19.22 -6.81
C ALA A 129 2.01 -20.35 -7.69
N GLY A 130 1.17 -21.14 -8.37
CA GLY A 130 1.54 -22.33 -9.15
C GLY A 130 1.97 -22.07 -10.60
N GLN A 131 1.82 -20.86 -11.13
CA GLN A 131 2.20 -20.52 -12.52
C GLN A 131 3.01 -19.22 -12.59
N MET A 132 3.87 -18.98 -11.59
CA MET A 132 4.80 -17.84 -11.59
C MET A 132 6.11 -18.24 -12.28
N LYS A 133 6.36 -17.75 -13.50
CA LYS A 133 7.75 -17.49 -13.89
C LYS A 133 8.21 -16.28 -13.09
N ARG A 134 8.90 -16.53 -11.97
CA ARG A 134 9.55 -15.47 -11.20
C ARG A 134 10.50 -14.76 -12.15
N ILE A 135 10.38 -13.43 -12.24
CA ILE A 135 11.38 -12.62 -12.92
C ILE A 135 12.61 -12.68 -12.03
N ASP A 136 13.53 -13.58 -12.36
CA ASP A 136 14.84 -13.60 -11.73
C ASP A 136 15.57 -12.33 -12.18
N PRO A 137 15.94 -11.40 -11.28
CA PRO A 137 16.65 -10.18 -11.67
C PRO A 137 18.06 -10.48 -12.24
N VAL A 138 18.50 -11.73 -12.13
CA VAL A 138 19.75 -12.26 -12.65
C VAL A 138 19.39 -13.55 -13.38
N GLY A 139 19.14 -13.51 -14.70
CA GLY A 139 18.65 -14.63 -15.52
C GLY A 139 19.48 -15.93 -15.43
N ARG A 140 19.30 -16.67 -14.33
CA ARG A 140 19.90 -17.98 -14.07
C ARG A 140 18.80 -18.90 -13.62
N GLU A 141 18.33 -19.71 -14.55
CA GLU A 141 17.50 -20.87 -14.25
C GLU A 141 18.20 -21.73 -13.18
N ARG A 142 17.67 -21.71 -11.95
CA ARG A 142 17.98 -22.75 -10.98
C ARG A 142 16.78 -23.67 -10.89
N GLY A 143 16.87 -24.78 -11.62
CA GLY A 143 16.09 -25.96 -11.30
C GLY A 143 16.42 -26.40 -9.89
N MET A 144 15.41 -26.54 -9.04
CA MET A 144 15.52 -27.25 -7.77
C MET A 144 14.51 -28.39 -7.77
N HIS A 145 15.07 -29.60 -7.73
CA HIS A 145 14.39 -30.78 -7.23
C HIS A 145 14.17 -30.60 -5.73
N PHE A 146 12.89 -30.70 -5.35
CA PHE A 146 12.25 -30.90 -4.03
C PHE A 146 12.76 -30.07 -2.85
#